data_AF-A0A1B6IH49-F1
#
_entry.id   AF-A0A1B6IH49-F1
#
_cell.length_a   1.000
_cell.length_b   1.000
_cell.length_c   1.000
_cell.angle_alpha   90.00
_cell.angle_beta   90.00
_cell.angle_gamma   90.00
#
_symmetry.space_group_name_H-M   'P 1'
#
loop_
_entity.id
_entity.type
_entity.pdbx_description
1 polymer ?
#
loop_
_entity_poly.entity_id
_entity_poly.type
_entity_poly.pdbx_seq_one_letter_code
_entity_poly.pdbx_strand_id
1 'polypeptide(L)'
;LVLEMGVSPASVHLLGHSLGAHIAGVVGESVTFGNISRITGLDPAAPLFGSDPKGRLDPTDAQFVDVIHSAGGYIGYYNPCGHIDFYPNGGVPIQPGCGVDIGFCSHKRSYMYFAESITSL
;
A
#
# COMPACT_ATOMS: atom_id res chain seq x y z
N LEU A 1 -23.06 4.00 5.11
CA LEU A 1 -22.93 2.52 5.16
C LEU A 1 -22.12 2.01 6.37
N VAL A 2 -20.82 2.28 6.51
CA VAL A 2 -20.00 1.75 7.64
C VAL A 2 -20.59 2.12 9.01
N LEU A 3 -20.91 3.40 9.22
CA LEU A 3 -21.58 3.88 10.42
C LEU A 3 -23.01 3.34 10.59
N GLU A 4 -23.77 3.27 9.50
CA GLU A 4 -25.17 2.81 9.52
C GLU A 4 -25.29 1.33 9.92
N MET A 5 -24.26 0.54 9.61
CA MET A 5 -24.16 -0.87 9.96
C MET A 5 -23.50 -1.11 11.34
N GLY A 6 -23.14 -0.04 12.06
CA GLY A 6 -22.48 -0.14 13.37
C GLY A 6 -21.05 -0.69 13.32
N VAL A 7 -20.39 -0.64 12.16
CA VAL A 7 -19.00 -1.11 12.01
C VAL A 7 -18.05 -0.02 12.53
N SER A 8 -17.17 -0.39 13.45
CA SER A 8 -16.15 0.51 13.99
C SER A 8 -15.03 0.72 12.95
N PRO A 9 -14.57 1.96 12.71
CA PRO A 9 -13.35 2.21 11.91
C PRO A 9 -12.13 1.42 12.41
N ALA A 10 -12.04 1.22 13.73
CA ALA A 10 -10.96 0.48 14.37
C ALA A 10 -11.00 -1.04 14.11
N SER A 11 -12.02 -1.57 13.42
CA SER A 11 -12.05 -2.96 12.94
C SER A 11 -11.83 -3.08 11.43
N VAL A 12 -11.50 -1.97 10.75
CA VAL A 12 -11.31 -1.95 9.29
C VAL A 12 -9.82 -2.02 8.95
N HIS A 13 -9.48 -2.93 8.05
CA HIS A 13 -8.17 -3.01 7.39
C HIS A 13 -8.39 -2.83 5.88
N LEU A 14 -7.86 -1.76 5.32
CA LEU A 14 -7.87 -1.52 3.87
C LEU A 14 -6.59 -2.04 3.22
N LEU A 15 -6.72 -2.67 2.06
CA LEU A 15 -5.59 -3.11 1.25
C LEU A 15 -5.72 -2.46 -0.12
N GLY A 16 -4.65 -1.81 -0.57
CA GLY A 16 -4.64 -1.11 -1.86
C GLY A 16 -3.39 -1.46 -2.66
N HIS A 17 -3.56 -1.98 -3.87
CA HIS A 17 -2.47 -2.23 -4.81
C HIS A 17 -2.33 -1.08 -5.80
N SER A 18 -1.09 -0.67 -6.12
CA SER A 18 -0.84 0.36 -7.13
C SER A 18 -1.55 1.68 -6.80
N LEU A 19 -2.34 2.23 -7.73
CA LEU A 19 -3.23 3.37 -7.50
C LEU A 19 -4.21 3.14 -6.33
N GLY A 20 -4.62 1.89 -6.11
CA GLY A 20 -5.48 1.50 -5.00
C GLY A 20 -4.88 1.81 -3.63
N ALA A 21 -3.55 1.84 -3.49
CA ALA A 21 -2.89 2.23 -2.24
C ALA A 21 -3.21 3.69 -1.89
N HIS A 22 -3.15 4.60 -2.88
CA HIS A 22 -3.50 6.00 -2.69
C HIS A 22 -4.99 6.21 -2.50
N ILE A 23 -5.83 5.43 -3.19
CA ILE A 23 -7.28 5.43 -2.93
C ILE A 23 -7.55 5.04 -1.48
N ALA A 24 -6.86 4.02 -0.94
CA ALA A 24 -7.00 3.63 0.46
C ALA A 24 -6.57 4.75 1.43
N GLY A 25 -5.48 5.46 1.11
CA GLY A 25 -5.05 6.66 1.85
C GLY A 25 -6.11 7.75 1.87
N VAL A 26 -6.60 8.16 0.69
CA VAL A 26 -7.69 9.16 0.55
C VAL A 26 -8.96 8.74 1.28
N VAL A 27 -9.29 7.45 1.28
CA VAL A 27 -10.41 6.93 2.07
C VAL A 27 -10.14 7.12 3.57
N GLY A 28 -8.95 6.78 4.05
CA GLY A 28 -8.51 7.01 5.43
C GLY A 28 -8.62 8.47 5.87
N GLU A 29 -8.06 9.38 5.08
CA GLU A 29 -8.16 10.84 5.27
C GLU A 29 -9.62 11.33 5.33
N SER A 30 -10.51 10.71 4.54
CA SER A 30 -11.92 11.09 4.47
C SER A 30 -12.78 10.58 5.65
N VAL A 31 -12.29 9.63 6.46
CA VAL A 31 -13.03 9.13 7.63
C VAL A 31 -12.88 10.10 8.80
N THR A 32 -13.96 10.81 9.13
CA THR A 32 -13.97 11.82 10.21
C THR A 32 -14.56 11.34 11.54
N PHE A 33 -15.07 10.11 11.59
CA PHE A 33 -15.81 9.54 12.72
C PHE A 33 -14.98 8.51 13.53
N GLY A 34 -13.66 8.60 13.41
CA GLY A 34 -12.67 7.69 14.01
C GLY A 34 -11.58 7.35 13.01
N ASN A 35 -10.56 6.62 13.43
CA ASN A 35 -9.44 6.25 12.55
C ASN A 35 -9.60 4.81 12.07
N ILE A 36 -9.32 4.58 10.80
CA ILE A 36 -9.16 3.22 10.26
C ILE A 36 -8.01 2.54 11.02
N SER A 37 -8.19 1.27 11.38
CA SER A 37 -7.15 0.55 12.14
C SER A 37 -5.89 0.35 11.32
N ARG A 38 -6.01 -0.13 10.09
CA ARG A 38 -4.85 -0.42 9.26
C ARG A 38 -5.08 -0.13 7.78
N ILE A 39 -4.05 0.40 7.13
CA ILE A 39 -3.93 0.40 5.67
C ILE A 39 -2.68 -0.36 5.27
N THR A 40 -2.79 -1.31 4.34
CA THR A 40 -1.62 -1.92 3.68
C THR A 40 -1.51 -1.44 2.24
N GLY A 41 -0.43 -0.74 1.93
CA GLY A 41 -0.06 -0.31 0.58
C GLY A 41 0.76 -1.38 -0.14
N LEU A 42 0.25 -1.93 -1.24
CA LEU A 42 0.91 -2.97 -2.02
C LEU A 42 1.48 -2.33 -3.29
N ASP A 43 2.77 -2.01 -3.24
CA ASP A 43 3.54 -1.27 -4.25
C ASP A 43 2.77 -0.05 -4.78
N PRO A 44 2.61 1.03 -3.97
CA PRO A 44 1.85 2.23 -4.35
C PRO A 44 2.32 2.79 -5.69
N ALA A 45 1.44 3.38 -6.50
CA ALA A 45 1.82 3.87 -7.82
C ALA A 45 2.82 5.04 -7.74
N ALA A 46 3.89 5.01 -8.54
CA ALA A 46 4.81 6.15 -8.68
C ALA A 46 4.26 7.27 -9.60
N PRO A 47 3.72 6.97 -10.79
CA PRO A 47 3.31 8.01 -11.72
C PRO A 47 2.26 8.93 -11.10
N LEU A 48 2.46 10.24 -11.25
CA LEU A 48 1.59 11.31 -10.72
C LEU A 48 1.66 11.52 -9.19
N PHE A 49 2.45 10.73 -8.45
CA PHE A 49 2.62 10.87 -7.01
C PHE A 49 4.04 11.34 -6.68
N GLY A 50 4.14 12.54 -6.10
CA GLY A 50 5.40 13.17 -5.71
C GLY A 50 5.72 12.99 -4.23
N SER A 51 6.55 13.88 -3.68
CA SER A 51 6.84 13.91 -2.25
C SER A 51 5.71 14.51 -1.40
N ASP A 52 4.84 15.32 -2.01
CA ASP A 52 3.67 15.91 -1.34
C ASP A 52 2.74 14.80 -0.83
N PRO A 53 2.42 14.73 0.48
CA PRO A 53 1.46 13.76 1.04
C PRO A 53 0.04 13.94 0.51
N LYS A 54 -0.31 15.12 0.00
CA LYS A 54 -1.67 15.39 -0.43
C LYS A 54 -2.12 14.46 -1.56
N GLY A 55 -3.20 13.72 -1.31
CA GLY A 55 -3.82 12.83 -2.30
C GLY A 55 -3.02 11.55 -2.58
N ARG A 56 -2.02 11.23 -1.75
CA ARG A 56 -1.32 9.94 -1.76
C ARG A 56 -1.54 9.21 -0.44
N LEU A 57 -0.93 8.03 -0.33
CA LEU A 57 -0.89 7.29 0.93
C LEU A 57 0.19 7.92 1.81
N ASP A 58 -0.12 8.14 3.08
CA ASP A 58 0.85 8.54 4.10
C ASP A 58 0.50 7.96 5.48
N PRO A 59 1.42 8.02 6.47
CA PRO A 59 1.22 7.40 7.77
C PRO A 59 0.01 7.93 8.55
N THR A 60 -0.49 9.13 8.26
CA THR A 60 -1.62 9.73 8.98
C THR A 60 -2.99 9.18 8.58
N ASP A 61 -3.06 8.42 7.48
CA ASP A 61 -4.32 7.91 6.91
C ASP A 61 -4.98 6.79 7.75
N ALA A 62 -4.24 6.15 8.66
CA ALA A 62 -4.75 5.12 9.56
C ALA A 62 -3.94 5.06 10.86
N GLN A 63 -4.44 4.32 11.85
CA GLN A 63 -3.68 4.06 13.10
C GLN A 63 -2.37 3.32 12.82
N PHE A 64 -2.34 2.50 11.77
CA PHE A 64 -1.15 1.83 11.30
C PHE A 64 -1.17 1.72 9.77
N VAL A 65 -0.03 1.98 9.15
CA VAL A 65 0.14 1.96 7.69
C VAL A 65 1.40 1.16 7.41
N ASP A 66 1.27 0.07 6.68
CA ASP A 66 2.41 -0.73 6.25
C ASP A 66 2.45 -0.86 4.74
N VAL A 67 3.64 -0.79 4.16
CA VAL A 67 3.81 -0.70 2.70
C VAL A 67 4.80 -1.75 2.23
N ILE A 68 4.50 -2.43 1.12
CA ILE A 68 5.44 -3.33 0.45
C ILE A 68 5.83 -2.71 -0.88
N HIS A 69 7.10 -2.33 -1.03
CA HIS A 69 7.67 -1.83 -2.27
C HIS A 69 8.30 -2.99 -3.04
N SER A 70 7.91 -3.19 -4.30
CA SER A 70 8.44 -4.28 -5.12
C SER A 70 8.77 -3.86 -6.55
N ALA A 71 8.28 -2.71 -7.03
CA ALA A 71 8.73 -2.06 -8.26
C ALA A 71 9.05 -0.57 -8.05
N GLY A 72 9.58 -0.23 -6.87
CA GLY A 72 9.95 1.12 -6.46
C GLY A 72 10.93 1.80 -7.42
N GLY A 73 10.70 3.09 -7.68
CA GLY A 73 11.56 3.92 -8.52
C GLY A 73 11.31 3.74 -10.01
N TYR A 74 10.30 2.94 -10.36
CA TYR A 74 9.85 2.71 -11.73
C TYR A 74 8.34 2.95 -11.83
N ILE A 75 7.51 1.91 -11.78
CA ILE A 75 6.04 2.04 -11.74
C ILE A 75 5.49 2.05 -10.30
N GLY A 76 6.27 1.57 -9.33
CA GLY A 76 5.99 1.70 -7.90
C GLY A 76 6.71 2.92 -7.29
N TYR A 77 6.07 3.52 -6.29
CA TYR A 77 6.61 4.58 -5.45
C TYR A 77 7.74 4.00 -4.59
N TYR A 78 8.88 4.70 -4.46
CA TYR A 78 10.04 4.18 -3.72
C TYR A 78 10.17 4.75 -2.32
N ASN A 79 9.82 6.03 -2.15
CA ASN A 79 10.04 6.69 -0.87
C ASN A 79 9.10 6.11 0.19
N PRO A 80 9.53 6.11 1.47
CA PRO A 80 8.69 5.67 2.56
C PRO A 80 7.38 6.46 2.60
N CYS A 81 6.26 5.73 2.74
CA CYS A 81 4.93 6.32 2.86
C CYS A 81 4.05 5.59 3.88
N GLY A 82 4.60 4.67 4.66
CA GLY A 82 3.95 4.04 5.81
C GLY A 82 4.62 4.36 7.14
N HIS A 83 4.07 3.78 8.19
CA HIS A 83 4.76 3.62 9.47
C HIS A 83 5.89 2.59 9.36
N ILE A 84 5.67 1.56 8.54
CA ILE A 84 6.67 0.54 8.19
C ILE A 84 6.65 0.32 6.68
N ASP A 85 7.81 0.43 6.05
CA ASP A 85 7.99 0.21 4.62
C ASP A 85 8.94 -0.98 4.41
N PHE A 86 8.43 -2.02 3.76
CA PHE A 86 9.15 -3.25 3.44
C PHE A 86 9.67 -3.20 2.01
N TYR A 87 10.94 -3.57 1.84
CA TYR A 87 11.64 -3.55 0.55
C TYR A 87 12.17 -4.95 0.19
N PRO A 88 11.29 -5.93 -0.11
CA PRO A 88 11.71 -7.26 -0.52
C PRO A 88 12.68 -7.19 -1.70
N ASN A 89 13.85 -7.83 -1.55
CA ASN A 89 14.92 -7.84 -2.56
C ASN A 89 15.35 -6.42 -2.99
N GLY A 90 15.36 -5.46 -2.06
CA GLY A 90 15.68 -4.05 -2.33
C GLY A 90 14.50 -3.20 -2.80
N GLY A 91 13.33 -3.81 -3.03
CA GLY A 91 12.08 -3.12 -3.35
C GLY A 91 12.00 -2.44 -4.71
N VAL A 92 12.95 -2.75 -5.61
CA VAL A 92 13.04 -2.25 -6.98
C VAL A 92 12.85 -3.40 -7.98
N PRO A 93 12.48 -3.14 -9.24
CA PRO A 93 12.56 -4.17 -10.27
C PRO A 93 14.03 -4.51 -10.59
N ILE A 94 14.37 -5.74 -10.97
CA ILE A 94 13.48 -6.86 -11.25
C ILE A 94 13.45 -7.81 -10.04
N GLN A 95 12.25 -8.08 -9.52
CA GLN A 95 12.07 -9.04 -8.43
C GLN A 95 12.40 -10.48 -8.89
N PRO A 96 12.91 -11.35 -7.99
CA PRO A 96 13.16 -12.74 -8.32
C PRO A 96 11.94 -13.41 -8.97
N GLY A 97 12.16 -14.22 -10.02
CA GLY A 97 11.10 -14.93 -10.74
C GLY A 97 10.34 -14.13 -11.81
N CYS A 98 10.64 -12.84 -11.99
CA CYS A 98 9.92 -11.99 -12.96
C CYS A 98 10.47 -11.98 -14.40
N GLY A 99 11.62 -12.63 -14.66
CA GLY A 99 12.19 -12.68 -16.02
C GLY A 99 12.52 -11.29 -16.57
N VAL A 100 12.46 -11.14 -17.91
CA VAL A 100 12.62 -9.84 -18.57
C VAL A 100 11.24 -9.23 -18.76
N ASP A 101 10.92 -8.22 -17.94
CA ASP A 101 9.64 -7.51 -17.98
C ASP A 101 9.86 -6.02 -17.66
N ILE A 102 8.94 -5.18 -18.14
CA ILE A 102 8.90 -3.74 -17.87
C ILE A 102 8.29 -3.46 -16.49
N GLY A 103 8.69 -4.22 -15.47
CA GLY A 103 8.34 -3.99 -14.06
C GLY A 103 6.93 -4.43 -13.61
N PHE A 104 6.01 -4.84 -14.49
CA PHE A 104 4.65 -5.26 -14.09
C PHE A 104 4.63 -6.50 -13.21
N CYS A 105 5.45 -7.50 -13.49
CA CYS A 105 5.60 -8.67 -12.64
C CYS A 105 6.15 -8.25 -11.27
N SER A 106 7.17 -7.39 -11.24
CA SER A 106 7.72 -6.87 -9.99
C SER A 106 6.67 -6.08 -9.21
N HIS A 107 5.80 -5.33 -9.90
CA HIS A 107 4.71 -4.57 -9.29
C HIS A 107 3.61 -5.46 -8.72
N LYS A 108 3.37 -6.63 -9.31
CA LYS A 108 2.45 -7.65 -8.80
C LYS A 108 3.02 -8.42 -7.61
N ARG A 109 4.35 -8.48 -7.46
CA ARG A 109 4.98 -9.23 -6.37
C ARG A 109 4.54 -8.76 -4.98
N SER A 110 4.25 -7.47 -4.78
CA SER A 110 3.79 -6.94 -3.49
C SER A 110 2.55 -7.66 -2.96
N TYR A 111 1.48 -7.78 -3.74
CA TYR A 111 0.28 -8.50 -3.30
C TYR A 111 0.50 -10.01 -3.22
N MET A 112 1.43 -10.57 -4.00
CA MET A 112 1.78 -11.99 -3.90
C MET A 112 2.50 -12.31 -2.59
N TYR A 113 3.48 -11.49 -2.19
CA TYR A 113 4.15 -11.62 -0.90
C TYR A 113 3.17 -11.45 0.25
N PHE A 114 2.24 -10.49 0.14
CA PHE A 114 1.19 -10.34 1.14
C PHE A 114 0.26 -11.55 1.20
N ALA A 115 -0.14 -12.13 0.07
CA ALA A 115 -0.97 -13.33 0.05
C ALA A 115 -0.25 -14.54 0.66
N GLU A 116 1.05 -14.70 0.37
CA GLU A 116 1.90 -15.76 0.92
C GLU A 116 2.12 -15.62 2.43
N SER A 117 2.21 -14.40 2.95
CA SER A 117 2.39 -14.14 4.38
C SER A 117 1.18 -14.52 5.23
N ILE A 118 -0.01 -14.65 4.63
CA ILE A 118 -1.23 -15.09 5.31
C ILE A 118 -1.19 -16.60 5.59
N THR A 119 -0.56 -17.39 4.72
CA THR A 119 -0.63 -18.85 4.75
C THR A 119 0.67 -19.54 5.17
N SER A 120 1.78 -18.81 5.17
CA SER A 120 3.08 -19.31 5.60
C SER A 120 3.18 -19.29 7.13
N LEU A 121 2.98 -20.46 7.76
CA LEU A 121 3.17 -20.71 9.20
C LEU A 121 4.37 -21.61 9.44
#